data_AF-A0A9P1A9U0-F1
#
_entry.id   AF-A0A9P1A9U0-F1
#
_cell.length_a   1.000
_cell.length_b   1.000
_cell.length_c   1.000
_cell.angle_alpha   90.00
_cell.angle_beta   90.00
_cell.angle_gamma   90.00
#
_symmetry.space_group_name_H-M   'P 1'
#
loop_
_entity.id
_entity.type
_entity.pdbx_description
1 polymer ?
#
loop_
_entity_poly.entity_id
_entity_poly.type
_entity_poly.pdbx_seq_one_letter_code
_entity_poly.pdbx_strand_id
1 'polypeptide(L)'
;MFTSSFYVLFLVFKVSPRAMRSSIPYILNLHLWTMFCDFMFAVMLLPYFMLPVLVIKPYGVLHSMGTPPKLQLWLAFASLGGMTASITTLFEYRHRCIVSNSRFVMRTKTTIFFYNLVLYGYHINFGVPEVLSMPENQAETKTRLLATFPCPPPTFFDSDAYVIQEDGRRLFNIHMYFTCASVSLVCAFFGCHTMWHLLPQNNPLMSSSTRKFQRNFFVSSVVQASIPVTVILIPNVYWNLSITFAFHSQEANNISVLILTLHGFAASIGIIFLYTPYRNFTKNLCAQNRTSIVHFHEQSGEHYYNGIETNNIFSSS
;
A
#
# COMPACT_ATOMS: atom_id res chain seq x y z
N MET A 1 6.40 -6.30 -13.60
CA MET A 1 5.77 -5.43 -12.58
C MET A 1 4.61 -4.67 -13.19
N PHE A 2 4.83 -3.76 -14.15
CA PHE A 2 3.74 -3.00 -14.79
C PHE A 2 2.66 -3.85 -15.45
N THR A 3 3.03 -4.90 -16.18
CA THR A 3 2.08 -5.77 -16.89
C THR A 3 1.04 -6.42 -15.97
N SER A 4 1.47 -6.98 -14.83
CA SER A 4 0.57 -7.56 -13.84
C SER A 4 -0.33 -6.51 -13.20
N SER A 5 0.19 -5.31 -12.95
CA SER A 5 -0.59 -4.25 -12.31
C SER A 5 -1.66 -3.66 -13.24
N PHE A 6 -1.36 -3.46 -14.52
CA PHE A 6 -2.36 -3.08 -15.52
C PHE A 6 -3.40 -4.17 -15.75
N TYR A 7 -3.00 -5.45 -15.72
CA TYR A 7 -3.94 -6.57 -15.79
C TYR A 7 -4.92 -6.57 -14.61
N VAL A 8 -4.43 -6.30 -13.39
CA VAL A 8 -5.31 -6.14 -12.22
C VAL A 8 -6.27 -4.96 -12.37
N LEU A 9 -5.83 -3.81 -12.89
CA LEU A 9 -6.74 -2.70 -13.19
C LEU A 9 -7.85 -3.13 -14.14
N PHE A 10 -7.49 -3.83 -15.22
CA PHE A 10 -8.48 -4.40 -16.16
C PHE A 10 -9.48 -5.32 -15.44
N LEU A 11 -9.01 -6.25 -14.60
CA LEU A 11 -9.87 -7.15 -13.84
C LEU A 11 -10.82 -6.39 -12.90
N VAL A 12 -10.31 -5.38 -12.19
CA VAL A 12 -11.13 -4.58 -11.27
C VAL A 12 -12.19 -3.79 -12.02
N PHE A 13 -11.90 -3.23 -13.20
CA PHE A 13 -12.88 -2.48 -13.99
C PHE A 13 -13.89 -3.37 -14.73
N LYS A 14 -13.47 -4.52 -15.25
CA LYS A 14 -14.28 -5.32 -16.19
C LYS A 14 -14.86 -6.60 -15.60
N VAL A 15 -14.26 -7.15 -14.57
CA VAL A 15 -14.61 -8.48 -14.02
C VAL A 15 -15.28 -8.37 -12.63
N SER A 16 -15.20 -7.20 -11.98
CA SER A 16 -15.82 -7.00 -10.67
C SER A 16 -17.35 -7.18 -10.71
N PRO A 17 -17.94 -8.05 -9.85
CA PRO A 17 -19.38 -8.24 -9.80
C PRO A 17 -20.09 -7.03 -9.17
N ARG A 18 -21.39 -6.89 -9.45
CA ARG A 18 -22.25 -5.81 -8.92
C ARG A 18 -22.20 -5.70 -7.39
N ALA A 19 -22.13 -6.83 -6.69
CA ALA A 19 -22.03 -6.87 -5.23
C ALA A 19 -20.76 -6.19 -4.66
N MET A 20 -19.71 -6.04 -5.47
CA MET A 20 -18.46 -5.38 -5.08
C MET A 20 -18.39 -3.91 -5.53
N ARG A 21 -19.40 -3.40 -6.26
CA ARG A 21 -19.34 -2.10 -6.94
C ARG A 21 -19.01 -0.93 -6.00
N SER A 22 -19.55 -0.95 -4.78
CA SER A 22 -19.28 0.08 -3.77
C SER A 22 -17.85 0.07 -3.22
N SER A 23 -17.15 -1.06 -3.34
CA SER A 23 -15.77 -1.24 -2.86
C SER A 23 -14.70 -0.99 -3.92
N ILE A 24 -15.10 -0.99 -5.20
CA ILE A 24 -14.19 -0.77 -6.33
C ILE A 24 -13.32 0.48 -6.15
N PRO A 25 -13.84 1.66 -5.74
CA PRO A 25 -13.01 2.85 -5.57
C PRO A 25 -11.88 2.66 -4.56
N TYR A 26 -12.14 1.91 -3.47
CA TYR A 26 -11.18 1.66 -2.40
C TYR A 26 -10.12 0.63 -2.80
N ILE A 27 -10.53 -0.42 -3.52
CA ILE A 27 -9.61 -1.41 -4.09
C ILE A 27 -8.71 -0.76 -5.15
N LEU A 28 -9.29 0.06 -6.03
CA LEU A 28 -8.53 0.83 -7.03
C LEU A 28 -7.58 1.82 -6.38
N ASN A 29 -8.03 2.56 -5.37
CA ASN A 29 -7.21 3.51 -4.66
C ASN A 29 -5.96 2.84 -4.06
N LEU A 30 -6.14 1.70 -3.37
CA LEU A 30 -5.02 0.92 -2.84
C LEU A 30 -4.08 0.44 -3.96
N HIS A 31 -4.64 -0.13 -5.02
CA HIS A 31 -3.82 -0.66 -6.12
C HIS A 31 -3.05 0.43 -6.86
N LEU A 32 -3.66 1.59 -7.12
CA LEU A 32 -3.01 2.72 -7.79
C LEU A 32 -1.88 3.31 -6.95
N TRP A 33 -2.08 3.49 -5.64
CA TRP A 33 -1.00 3.94 -4.76
C TRP A 33 0.12 2.92 -4.62
N THR A 34 -0.22 1.63 -4.61
CA THR A 34 0.78 0.54 -4.64
C THR A 34 1.59 0.57 -5.94
N MET A 35 0.92 0.75 -7.10
CA MET A 35 1.58 0.90 -8.40
C MET A 35 2.48 2.14 -8.46
N PHE A 36 2.01 3.26 -7.89
CA PHE A 36 2.78 4.49 -7.84
C PHE A 36 4.03 4.31 -6.97
N CYS A 37 3.89 3.71 -5.78
CA CYS A 37 5.02 3.38 -4.91
C CYS A 37 6.03 2.46 -5.61
N ASP A 38 5.56 1.42 -6.29
CA ASP A 38 6.41 0.52 -7.07
C ASP A 38 7.20 1.25 -8.16
N PHE A 39 6.51 2.05 -8.98
CA PHE A 39 7.15 2.88 -10.01
C PHE A 39 8.16 3.87 -9.41
N MET A 40 7.84 4.45 -8.26
CA MET A 40 8.71 5.40 -7.59
C MET A 40 10.04 4.76 -7.18
N PHE A 41 10.03 3.59 -6.55
CA PHE A 41 11.27 2.92 -6.11
C PHE A 41 11.99 2.17 -7.23
N ALA A 42 11.27 1.60 -8.20
CA ALA A 42 11.85 0.78 -9.26
C ALA A 42 12.39 1.60 -10.45
N VAL A 43 11.85 2.79 -10.71
CA VAL A 43 12.18 3.59 -11.91
C VAL A 43 12.58 5.02 -11.57
N MET A 44 11.77 5.72 -10.78
CA MET A 44 11.96 7.16 -10.58
C MET A 44 13.14 7.48 -9.67
N LEU A 45 13.27 6.76 -8.55
CA LEU A 45 14.34 6.94 -7.57
C LEU A 45 15.51 5.99 -7.81
N LEU A 46 15.20 4.69 -7.99
CA LEU A 46 16.17 3.59 -8.09
C LEU A 46 17.31 3.72 -7.06
N PRO A 47 16.99 3.59 -5.76
CA PRO A 47 17.91 3.97 -4.69
C PRO A 47 19.00 2.93 -4.44
N TYR A 48 20.21 3.40 -4.19
CA TYR A 48 21.31 2.62 -3.63
C TYR A 48 21.61 3.08 -2.21
N PHE A 49 21.20 2.28 -1.21
CA PHE A 49 21.39 2.59 0.20
C PHE A 49 22.70 2.02 0.74
N MET A 50 23.39 2.79 1.61
CA MET A 50 24.65 2.40 2.26
C MET A 50 24.54 2.35 3.79
N LEU A 51 23.52 1.65 4.30
CA LEU A 51 23.29 1.45 5.74
C LEU A 51 24.46 0.71 6.40
N PRO A 52 24.82 0.99 7.67
CA PRO A 52 23.99 1.62 8.70
C PRO A 52 24.02 3.15 8.67
N VAL A 53 24.93 3.75 7.91
CA VAL A 53 24.91 5.19 7.67
C VAL A 53 23.82 5.50 6.66
N LEU A 54 22.95 6.47 6.93
CA LEU A 54 21.84 6.79 6.05
C LEU A 54 22.32 7.59 4.83
N VAL A 55 23.12 6.96 3.97
CA VAL A 55 23.52 7.50 2.67
C VAL A 55 22.73 6.82 1.57
N ILE A 56 22.26 7.63 0.63
CA ILE A 56 21.55 7.20 -0.56
C ILE A 56 22.23 7.78 -1.80
N LYS A 57 22.41 6.94 -2.83
CA LYS A 57 22.72 7.39 -4.18
C LYS A 57 21.57 7.00 -5.11
N PRO A 58 20.82 7.97 -5.68
CA PRO A 58 19.75 7.66 -6.61
C PRO A 58 20.29 7.43 -8.03
N TYR A 59 19.76 6.42 -8.72
CA TYR A 59 20.10 6.13 -10.13
C TYR A 59 18.91 6.31 -11.09
N GLY A 60 17.75 6.71 -10.56
CA GLY A 60 16.50 6.75 -11.31
C GLY A 60 16.32 8.01 -12.17
N VAL A 61 15.19 8.04 -12.88
CA VAL A 61 14.84 9.12 -13.81
C VAL A 61 14.86 10.50 -13.15
N LEU A 62 14.44 10.62 -11.90
CA LEU A 62 14.45 11.91 -11.19
C LEU A 62 15.86 12.47 -11.05
N HIS A 63 16.85 11.61 -10.80
CA HIS A 63 18.25 12.01 -10.74
C HIS A 63 18.75 12.44 -12.14
N SER A 64 18.43 11.68 -13.19
CA SER A 64 18.79 12.04 -14.57
C SER A 64 18.20 13.39 -15.02
N MET A 65 17.04 13.78 -14.48
CA MET A 65 16.40 15.08 -14.74
C MET A 65 16.99 16.24 -13.91
N GLY A 66 17.97 15.98 -13.04
CA GLY A 66 18.54 16.99 -12.14
C GLY A 66 17.61 17.38 -10.98
N THR A 67 16.67 16.53 -10.60
CA THR A 67 15.72 16.82 -9.50
C THR A 67 16.46 17.00 -8.19
N PRO A 68 16.16 18.03 -7.36
CA PRO A 68 16.82 18.24 -6.07
C PRO A 68 16.69 17.03 -5.13
N PRO A 69 17.74 16.65 -4.38
CA PRO A 69 17.74 15.44 -3.54
C PRO A 69 16.63 15.43 -2.47
N LYS A 70 16.38 16.58 -1.84
CA LYS A 70 15.29 16.76 -0.86
C LYS A 70 13.92 16.44 -1.47
N LEU A 71 13.68 16.84 -2.73
CA LEU A 71 12.43 16.56 -3.42
C LEU A 71 12.32 15.09 -3.82
N GLN A 72 13.41 14.46 -4.28
CA GLN A 72 13.43 13.02 -4.57
C GLN A 72 13.10 12.20 -3.31
N LEU A 73 13.71 12.57 -2.18
CA LEU A 73 13.47 11.92 -0.89
C LEU A 73 12.02 12.10 -0.43
N TRP A 74 11.47 13.33 -0.52
CA TRP A 74 10.07 13.58 -0.19
C TRP A 74 9.12 12.76 -1.08
N LEU A 75 9.35 12.70 -2.40
CA LEU A 75 8.52 11.91 -3.32
C LEU A 75 8.54 10.41 -2.98
N ALA A 76 9.71 9.89 -2.58
CA ALA A 76 9.85 8.50 -2.15
C ALA A 76 8.98 8.20 -0.92
N PHE A 77 9.09 9.04 0.13
CA PHE A 77 8.23 8.92 1.31
C PHE A 77 6.75 9.16 0.98
N ALA A 78 6.42 10.19 0.21
CA ALA A 78 5.05 10.49 -0.20
C ALA A 78 4.35 9.30 -0.87
N SER A 79 5.09 8.52 -1.68
CA SER A 79 4.55 7.33 -2.33
C SER A 79 4.21 6.19 -1.34
N LEU A 80 5.09 5.91 -0.36
CA LEU A 80 4.82 4.98 0.74
C LEU A 80 3.68 5.45 1.63
N GLY A 81 3.63 6.76 1.89
CA GLY A 81 2.61 7.43 2.66
C GLY A 81 1.23 7.31 2.03
N GLY A 82 1.11 7.61 0.74
CA GLY A 82 -0.14 7.47 0.00
C GLY A 82 -0.65 6.02 -0.06
N MET A 83 0.27 5.04 -0.20
CA MET A 83 -0.08 3.62 -0.08
C MET A 83 -0.58 3.28 1.33
N THR A 84 0.08 3.76 2.37
CA THR A 84 -0.36 3.56 3.77
C THR A 84 -1.74 4.18 4.04
N ALA A 85 -1.96 5.41 3.60
CA ALA A 85 -3.28 6.06 3.69
C ALA A 85 -4.35 5.25 2.96
N SER A 86 -4.04 4.73 1.77
CA SER A 86 -4.99 3.92 0.99
C SER A 86 -5.38 2.60 1.67
N ILE A 87 -4.47 1.97 2.41
CA ILE A 87 -4.75 0.80 3.25
C ILE A 87 -5.71 1.21 4.39
N THR A 88 -5.38 2.28 5.11
CA THR A 88 -6.21 2.77 6.21
C THR A 88 -7.63 3.12 5.74
N THR A 89 -7.76 3.80 4.60
CA THR A 89 -9.06 4.11 3.99
C THR A 89 -9.83 2.84 3.57
N LEU A 90 -9.14 1.79 3.11
CA LEU A 90 -9.79 0.50 2.82
C LEU A 90 -10.37 -0.12 4.10
N PHE A 91 -9.62 -0.11 5.20
CA PHE A 91 -10.09 -0.63 6.50
C PHE A 91 -11.22 0.22 7.10
N GLU A 92 -11.12 1.54 7.01
CA GLU A 92 -12.20 2.47 7.39
C GLU A 92 -13.49 2.15 6.62
N TYR A 93 -13.38 1.99 5.30
CA TYR A 93 -14.53 1.69 4.48
C TYR A 93 -15.18 0.36 4.85
N ARG A 94 -14.37 -0.68 5.13
CA ARG A 94 -14.86 -1.98 5.62
C ARG A 94 -15.58 -1.85 6.95
N HIS A 95 -14.99 -1.10 7.88
CA HIS A 95 -15.58 -0.80 9.17
C HIS A 95 -16.95 -0.15 9.00
N ARG A 96 -17.04 0.89 8.17
CA ARG A 96 -18.29 1.61 7.88
C ARG A 96 -19.37 0.75 7.23
N CYS A 97 -19.01 -0.23 6.41
CA CYS A 97 -19.98 -1.13 5.77
C CYS A 97 -20.58 -2.17 6.72
N ILE A 98 -19.83 -2.59 7.74
CA ILE A 98 -20.20 -3.72 8.62
C ILE A 98 -20.74 -3.24 9.96
N VAL A 99 -20.20 -2.14 10.46
CA VAL A 99 -20.53 -1.57 11.76
C VAL A 99 -21.67 -0.58 11.60
N SER A 100 -22.86 -0.94 12.09
CA SER A 100 -24.05 -0.09 12.02
C SER A 100 -24.26 0.75 13.29
N ASN A 101 -24.09 0.14 14.47
CA ASN A 101 -24.46 0.72 15.77
C ASN A 101 -23.24 1.10 16.61
N SER A 102 -22.44 2.06 16.14
CA SER A 102 -21.30 2.59 16.90
C SER A 102 -21.05 4.06 16.60
N ARG A 103 -20.62 4.82 17.61
CA ARG A 103 -20.24 6.24 17.49
C ARG A 103 -18.97 6.45 16.67
N PHE A 104 -18.17 5.41 16.47
CA PHE A 104 -16.91 5.45 15.75
C PHE A 104 -17.07 5.35 14.23
N VAL A 105 -18.31 5.23 13.73
CA VAL A 105 -18.60 5.11 12.30
C VAL A 105 -18.78 6.48 11.69
N MET A 106 -18.00 6.79 10.66
CA MET A 106 -18.16 8.02 9.89
C MET A 106 -19.32 7.90 8.91
N ARG A 107 -20.43 8.61 9.14
CA ARG A 107 -21.66 8.42 8.34
C ARG A 107 -21.82 9.43 7.20
N THR A 108 -21.33 10.65 7.38
CA THR A 108 -21.55 11.72 6.41
C THR A 108 -20.41 11.79 5.39
N LYS A 109 -20.73 12.16 4.14
CA LYS A 109 -19.73 12.39 3.09
C LYS A 109 -18.71 13.45 3.50
N THR A 110 -19.15 14.49 4.20
CA THR A 110 -18.30 15.57 4.70
C THR A 110 -17.29 15.07 5.72
N THR A 111 -17.71 14.29 6.72
CA THR A 111 -16.80 13.70 7.71
C THR A 111 -15.78 12.78 7.04
N ILE A 112 -16.23 11.94 6.10
CA ILE A 112 -15.35 11.04 5.34
C ILE A 112 -14.33 11.83 4.51
N PHE A 113 -14.75 12.92 3.87
CA PHE A 113 -13.86 13.79 3.09
C PHE A 113 -12.78 14.41 3.97
N PHE A 114 -13.15 15.06 5.08
CA PHE A 114 -12.18 15.67 5.99
C PHE A 114 -11.25 14.64 6.64
N TYR A 115 -11.77 13.48 7.03
CA TYR A 115 -10.96 12.38 7.54
C TYR A 115 -9.90 11.95 6.52
N ASN A 116 -10.30 11.71 5.26
CA ASN A 116 -9.35 11.33 4.22
C ASN A 116 -8.37 12.46 3.89
N LEU A 117 -8.81 13.72 3.88
CA LEU A 117 -7.92 14.87 3.67
C LEU A 117 -6.81 14.93 4.72
N VAL A 118 -7.16 14.80 5.99
CA VAL A 118 -6.19 14.79 7.10
C VAL A 118 -5.31 13.54 7.05
N LEU A 119 -5.89 12.36 6.81
CA LEU A 119 -5.18 11.09 6.73
C LEU A 119 -4.12 11.12 5.61
N TYR A 120 -4.51 11.53 4.41
CA TYR A 120 -3.59 11.65 3.28
C TYR A 120 -2.57 12.76 3.49
N GLY A 121 -2.98 13.92 4.02
CA GLY A 121 -2.07 15.02 4.34
C GLY A 121 -0.98 14.60 5.32
N TYR A 122 -1.35 13.88 6.39
CA TYR A 122 -0.41 13.33 7.37
C TYR A 122 0.51 12.29 6.75
N HIS A 123 -0.04 11.27 6.09
CA HIS A 123 0.77 10.17 5.58
C HIS A 123 1.63 10.56 4.38
N ILE A 124 1.18 11.41 3.45
CA ILE A 124 2.04 11.85 2.33
C ILE A 124 3.24 12.65 2.84
N ASN A 125 3.06 13.41 3.92
CA ASN A 125 4.11 14.26 4.47
C ASN A 125 4.86 13.63 5.64
N PHE A 126 4.70 12.32 5.88
CA PHE A 126 5.33 11.69 7.04
C PHE A 126 6.85 11.83 7.01
N GLY A 127 7.50 11.76 5.84
CA GLY A 127 8.96 11.88 5.69
C GLY A 127 9.52 13.31 5.75
N VAL A 128 8.71 14.32 6.07
CA VAL A 128 9.19 15.71 6.20
C VAL A 128 10.31 15.87 7.23
N PRO A 129 10.28 15.22 8.42
CA PRO A 129 11.39 15.29 9.38
C PRO A 129 12.73 14.85 8.78
N GLU A 130 12.77 13.78 7.98
CA GLU A 130 13.96 13.31 7.27
C GLU A 130 14.46 14.32 6.24
N VAL A 131 13.54 14.92 5.49
CA VAL A 131 13.87 15.91 4.46
C VAL A 131 14.45 17.19 5.09
N LEU A 132 13.91 17.61 6.24
CA LEU A 132 14.37 18.79 6.96
C LEU A 132 15.68 18.55 7.72
N SER A 133 15.91 17.33 8.21
CA SER A 133 17.13 16.95 8.92
C SER A 133 18.32 16.63 8.01
N MET A 134 18.12 16.64 6.69
CA MET A 134 19.19 16.40 5.72
C MET A 134 20.29 17.46 5.83
N PRO A 135 21.56 17.08 6.07
CA PRO A 135 22.66 18.01 6.24
C PRO A 135 22.87 18.92 5.03
N GLU A 136 23.14 20.20 5.28
CA GLU A 136 23.45 21.17 4.22
C GLU A 136 24.87 20.97 3.69
N ASN A 137 25.86 20.77 4.57
CA ASN A 137 27.26 20.54 4.19
C ASN A 137 27.58 19.05 4.06
N GLN A 138 27.22 18.46 2.92
CA GLN A 138 27.39 17.04 2.63
C GLN A 138 28.86 16.56 2.70
N ALA A 139 29.84 17.37 2.27
CA ALA A 139 31.24 16.97 2.25
C ALA A 139 31.82 16.83 3.67
N GLU A 140 31.52 17.78 4.55
CA GLU A 140 31.94 17.75 5.95
C GLU A 140 31.27 16.60 6.71
N THR A 141 29.96 16.42 6.50
CA THR A 141 29.19 15.30 7.05
C THR A 141 29.76 13.94 6.61
N LYS A 142 30.05 13.75 5.32
CA LYS A 142 30.69 12.51 4.82
C LYS A 142 32.04 12.26 5.49
N THR A 143 32.84 13.32 5.68
CA THR A 143 34.14 13.23 6.37
C THR A 143 33.98 12.78 7.82
N ARG A 144 33.02 13.35 8.56
CA ARG A 144 32.71 12.90 9.94
C ARG A 144 32.28 11.45 9.98
N LEU A 145 31.50 11.01 9.00
CA LEU A 145 30.99 9.63 8.93
C LEU A 145 32.09 8.59 8.71
N LEU A 146 33.27 8.96 8.18
CA LEU A 146 34.42 8.06 8.06
C LEU A 146 34.96 7.60 9.43
N ALA A 147 34.71 8.36 10.50
CA ALA A 147 35.07 7.92 11.85
C ALA A 147 34.24 6.72 12.32
N THR A 148 32.99 6.62 11.85
CA THR A 148 32.04 5.53 12.21
C THR A 148 32.00 4.45 11.14
N PHE A 149 32.27 4.80 9.89
CA PHE A 149 32.23 3.93 8.72
C PHE A 149 33.54 4.09 7.91
N PRO A 150 34.64 3.46 8.36
CA PRO A 150 35.99 3.79 7.89
C PRO A 150 36.33 3.27 6.48
N CYS A 151 35.61 2.26 6.00
CA CYS A 151 35.85 1.66 4.67
C CYS A 151 34.57 1.64 3.84
N PRO A 152 34.04 2.81 3.43
CA PRO A 152 32.86 2.86 2.58
C PRO A 152 33.17 2.39 1.15
N PRO A 153 32.16 1.93 0.40
CA PRO A 153 32.33 1.66 -1.02
C PRO A 153 32.68 2.96 -1.78
N PRO A 154 33.40 2.91 -2.91
CA PRO A 154 33.80 4.11 -3.66
C PRO A 154 32.64 5.06 -3.98
N THR A 155 31.45 4.49 -4.24
CA THR A 155 30.21 5.22 -4.51
C THR A 155 29.81 6.20 -3.41
N PHE A 156 30.29 6.03 -2.19
CA PHE A 156 30.05 6.95 -1.07
C PHE A 156 30.63 8.35 -1.34
N PHE A 157 31.78 8.41 -2.03
CA PHE A 157 32.48 9.65 -2.31
C PHE A 157 31.92 10.41 -3.51
N ASP A 158 31.01 9.80 -4.26
CA ASP A 158 30.40 10.46 -5.42
C ASP A 158 29.62 11.71 -4.99
N SER A 159 29.66 12.77 -5.82
CA SER A 159 28.98 14.04 -5.54
C SER A 159 27.46 13.92 -5.45
N ASP A 160 26.90 12.86 -6.05
CA ASP A 160 25.49 12.52 -6.10
C ASP A 160 25.07 11.47 -5.06
N ALA A 161 25.98 11.03 -4.18
CA ALA A 161 25.63 10.30 -2.97
C ALA A 161 25.32 11.28 -1.84
N TYR A 162 24.13 11.19 -1.25
CA TYR A 162 23.64 12.13 -0.24
C TYR A 162 23.46 11.44 1.10
N VAL A 163 23.98 12.05 2.15
CA VAL A 163 23.68 11.72 3.54
C VAL A 163 22.29 12.27 3.85
N ILE A 164 21.36 11.38 4.19
CA ILE A 164 20.03 11.71 4.70
C ILE A 164 20.14 12.15 6.17
N GLN A 165 20.84 11.38 7.00
CA GLN A 165 21.07 11.70 8.41
C GLN A 165 22.41 11.12 8.91
N GLU A 166 23.06 11.83 9.83
CA GLU A 166 24.32 11.38 10.47
C GLU A 166 24.08 10.24 11.48
N ASP A 167 23.11 10.42 12.37
CA ASP A 167 22.73 9.42 13.38
C ASP A 167 21.28 8.98 13.15
N GLY A 168 21.12 7.95 12.32
CA GLY A 168 19.82 7.38 12.01
C GLY A 168 19.08 6.78 13.21
N ARG A 169 19.78 6.48 14.32
CA ARG A 169 19.14 5.92 15.52
C ARG A 169 18.31 6.98 16.25
N ARG A 170 18.76 8.23 16.25
CA ARG A 170 18.15 9.31 17.04
C ARG A 170 16.88 9.87 16.43
N LEU A 171 16.77 9.87 15.11
CA LEU A 171 15.62 10.46 14.43
C LEU A 171 14.93 9.46 13.52
N PHE A 172 15.60 8.96 12.48
CA PHE A 172 14.99 8.05 11.49
C PHE A 172 14.34 6.81 12.12
N ASN A 173 15.07 6.00 12.90
CA ASN A 173 14.51 4.78 13.48
C ASN A 173 13.33 5.06 14.43
N ILE A 174 13.48 6.04 15.33
CA ILE A 174 12.41 6.41 16.28
C ILE A 174 11.15 6.86 15.53
N HIS A 175 11.33 7.71 14.52
CA HIS A 175 10.24 8.17 13.69
C HIS A 175 9.58 7.03 12.88
N MET A 176 10.38 6.13 12.30
CA MET A 176 9.86 4.94 11.60
C MET A 176 9.07 4.03 12.53
N TYR A 177 9.57 3.74 13.74
CA TYR A 177 8.84 2.93 14.73
C TYR A 177 7.52 3.58 15.12
N PHE A 178 7.52 4.89 15.37
CA PHE A 178 6.30 5.62 15.70
C PHE A 178 5.27 5.57 14.56
N THR A 179 5.72 5.78 13.32
CA THR A 179 4.87 5.71 12.12
C THR A 179 4.32 4.30 11.88
N CYS A 180 5.14 3.26 12.01
CA CYS A 180 4.68 1.88 11.89
C CYS A 180 3.68 1.53 12.99
N ALA A 181 3.94 1.95 14.24
CA ALA A 181 3.04 1.72 15.36
C ALA A 181 1.70 2.46 15.19
N SER A 182 1.71 3.72 14.77
CA SER A 182 0.49 4.52 14.58
C SER A 182 -0.42 3.91 13.52
N VAL A 183 0.16 3.53 12.36
CA VAL A 183 -0.56 2.86 11.27
C VAL A 183 -1.12 1.52 11.73
N SER A 184 -0.30 0.72 12.43
CA SER A 184 -0.71 -0.59 12.93
C SER A 184 -1.87 -0.49 13.91
N LEU A 185 -1.84 0.50 14.82
CA LEU A 185 -2.91 0.74 15.77
C LEU A 185 -4.22 1.16 15.10
N VAL A 186 -4.16 2.05 14.09
CA VAL A 186 -5.37 2.47 13.35
C VAL A 186 -5.96 1.31 12.55
N CYS A 187 -5.13 0.55 11.85
CA CYS A 187 -5.59 -0.62 11.10
C CYS A 187 -6.13 -1.72 12.04
N ALA A 188 -5.48 -1.95 13.18
CA ALA A 188 -5.95 -2.89 14.20
C ALA A 188 -7.28 -2.44 14.80
N PHE A 189 -7.46 -1.15 15.08
CA PHE A 189 -8.73 -0.62 15.57
C PHE A 189 -9.87 -0.92 14.59
N PHE A 190 -9.75 -0.52 13.32
CA PHE A 190 -10.79 -0.78 12.33
C PHE A 190 -10.98 -2.27 12.08
N GLY A 191 -9.90 -3.03 12.00
CA GLY A 191 -9.92 -4.47 11.76
C GLY A 191 -10.61 -5.24 12.88
N CYS A 192 -10.15 -5.07 14.12
CA CYS A 192 -10.71 -5.74 15.29
C CYS A 192 -12.17 -5.34 15.54
N HIS A 193 -12.51 -4.06 15.40
CA HIS A 193 -13.90 -3.61 15.55
C HIS A 193 -14.81 -4.16 14.45
N THR A 194 -14.30 -4.29 13.22
CA THR A 194 -15.03 -4.95 12.13
C THR A 194 -15.25 -6.44 12.43
N MET A 195 -14.20 -7.15 12.87
CA MET A 195 -14.29 -8.56 13.26
C MET A 195 -15.29 -8.78 14.40
N TRP A 196 -15.30 -7.90 15.40
CA TRP A 196 -16.24 -7.93 16.51
C TRP A 196 -17.70 -7.88 16.02
N HIS A 197 -18.03 -6.95 15.11
CA HIS A 197 -19.39 -6.83 14.56
C HIS A 197 -19.74 -7.89 13.50
N LEU A 198 -18.76 -8.65 13.00
CA LEU A 198 -19.03 -9.85 12.20
C LEU A 198 -19.48 -11.04 13.05
N LEU A 199 -19.33 -11.00 14.38
CA LEU A 199 -19.87 -12.04 15.26
C LEU A 199 -21.41 -11.97 15.31
N PRO A 200 -22.13 -13.10 15.22
CA PRO A 200 -23.60 -13.14 15.23
C PRO A 200 -24.24 -12.38 16.40
N GLN A 201 -23.66 -12.50 17.59
CA GLN A 201 -24.16 -11.88 18.82
C GLN A 201 -24.08 -10.34 18.79
N ASN A 202 -23.09 -9.77 18.09
CA ASN A 202 -22.80 -8.34 18.12
C ASN A 202 -23.46 -7.54 16.99
N ASN A 203 -24.10 -8.23 16.05
CA ASN A 203 -24.89 -7.61 14.98
C ASN A 203 -26.04 -8.54 14.57
N PRO A 204 -27.04 -8.77 15.44
CA PRO A 204 -28.09 -9.77 15.19
C PRO A 204 -28.98 -9.44 13.98
N LEU A 205 -29.03 -8.18 13.56
CA LEU A 205 -29.82 -7.71 12.41
C LEU A 205 -29.23 -8.17 11.06
N MET A 206 -27.96 -8.58 11.02
CA MET A 206 -27.32 -9.03 9.79
C MET A 206 -27.60 -10.52 9.52
N SER A 207 -28.24 -10.81 8.39
CA SER A 207 -28.55 -12.17 7.94
C SER A 207 -27.29 -13.04 7.77
N SER A 208 -27.46 -14.36 7.84
CA SER A 208 -26.35 -15.33 7.70
C SER A 208 -25.66 -15.22 6.33
N SER A 209 -26.43 -15.04 5.25
CA SER A 209 -25.91 -14.86 3.90
C SER A 209 -25.07 -13.58 3.76
N THR A 210 -25.62 -12.43 4.20
CA THR A 210 -24.90 -11.14 4.17
C THR A 210 -23.63 -11.20 5.03
N ARG A 211 -23.70 -11.79 6.22
CA ARG A 211 -22.53 -11.95 7.10
C ARG A 211 -21.44 -12.79 6.47
N LYS A 212 -21.79 -13.91 5.84
CA LYS A 212 -20.82 -14.76 5.12
C LYS A 212 -20.14 -13.98 4.00
N PHE A 213 -20.92 -13.22 3.22
CA PHE A 213 -20.38 -12.35 2.16
C PHE A 213 -19.42 -11.28 2.72
N GLN A 214 -19.85 -10.52 3.72
CA GLN A 214 -19.04 -9.47 4.35
C GLN A 214 -17.76 -10.03 4.99
N ARG A 215 -17.85 -11.18 5.69
CA ARG A 215 -16.69 -11.85 6.27
C ARG A 215 -15.68 -12.26 5.22
N ASN A 216 -16.13 -12.95 4.16
CA ASN A 216 -15.22 -13.38 3.09
C ASN A 216 -14.52 -12.18 2.45
N PHE A 217 -15.27 -11.11 2.22
CA PHE A 217 -14.72 -9.92 1.59
C PHE A 217 -13.76 -9.13 2.49
N PHE A 218 -14.08 -9.05 3.79
CA PHE A 218 -13.19 -8.47 4.79
C PHE A 218 -11.88 -9.27 4.88
N VAL A 219 -11.94 -10.60 4.96
CA VAL A 219 -10.75 -11.46 4.94
C VAL A 219 -9.92 -11.23 3.68
N SER A 220 -10.54 -11.19 2.49
CA SER A 220 -9.83 -10.86 1.25
C SER A 220 -9.16 -9.49 1.30
N SER A 221 -9.80 -8.48 1.91
CA SER A 221 -9.20 -7.13 2.06
C SER A 221 -8.04 -7.10 3.05
N VAL A 222 -8.14 -7.84 4.16
CA VAL A 222 -7.02 -8.01 5.10
C VAL A 222 -5.84 -8.64 4.39
N VAL A 223 -6.03 -9.77 3.71
CA VAL A 223 -4.93 -10.46 3.02
C VAL A 223 -4.37 -9.59 1.87
N GLN A 224 -5.23 -8.90 1.12
CA GLN A 224 -4.79 -7.98 0.06
C GLN A 224 -3.88 -6.88 0.60
N ALA A 225 -4.20 -6.30 1.77
CA ALA A 225 -3.36 -5.28 2.39
C ALA A 225 -2.09 -5.88 3.01
N SER A 226 -2.17 -7.07 3.61
CA SER A 226 -1.04 -7.73 4.27
C SER A 226 0.07 -8.15 3.31
N ILE A 227 -0.24 -8.52 2.05
CA ILE A 227 0.76 -8.96 1.07
C ILE A 227 1.83 -7.88 0.81
N PRO A 228 1.50 -6.67 0.28
CA PRO A 228 2.50 -5.62 0.06
C PRO A 228 3.17 -5.17 1.36
N VAL A 229 2.41 -5.08 2.46
CA VAL A 229 2.95 -4.68 3.77
C VAL A 229 4.02 -5.65 4.26
N THR A 230 3.79 -6.96 4.13
CA THR A 230 4.76 -7.98 4.57
C THR A 230 6.04 -7.90 3.75
N VAL A 231 5.92 -7.72 2.42
CA VAL A 231 7.09 -7.60 1.54
C VAL A 231 7.91 -6.36 1.90
N ILE A 232 7.29 -5.25 2.27
CA ILE A 232 7.98 -4.01 2.69
C ILE A 232 8.51 -4.10 4.12
N LEU A 233 7.86 -4.86 5.00
CA LEU A 233 8.28 -4.99 6.39
C LEU A 233 9.63 -5.70 6.51
N ILE A 234 9.93 -6.66 5.63
CA ILE A 234 11.21 -7.38 5.60
C ILE A 234 12.41 -6.42 5.45
N PRO A 235 12.52 -5.59 4.39
CA PRO A 235 13.61 -4.63 4.27
C PRO A 235 13.57 -3.57 5.36
N ASN A 236 12.38 -3.14 5.82
CA ASN A 236 12.26 -2.17 6.91
C ASN A 236 12.85 -2.68 8.23
N VAL A 237 12.56 -3.94 8.60
CA VAL A 237 13.14 -4.57 9.80
C VAL A 237 14.66 -4.67 9.67
N TYR A 238 15.16 -5.16 8.53
CA TYR A 238 16.60 -5.22 8.29
C TYR A 238 17.26 -3.83 8.38
N TRP A 239 16.70 -2.80 7.77
CA TRP A 239 17.24 -1.44 7.82
C TRP A 239 17.30 -0.90 9.25
N ASN A 240 16.22 -1.07 10.01
CA ASN A 240 16.18 -0.66 11.42
C ASN A 240 17.22 -1.40 12.26
N LEU A 241 17.38 -2.71 12.08
CA LEU A 241 18.41 -3.52 12.76
C LEU A 241 19.81 -3.09 12.35
N SER A 242 20.07 -2.89 11.05
CA SER A 242 21.34 -2.40 10.53
C SER A 242 21.74 -1.09 11.21
N ILE A 243 20.84 -0.10 11.21
CA ILE A 243 21.08 1.20 11.86
C ILE A 243 21.27 1.03 13.37
N THR A 244 20.41 0.27 14.04
CA THR A 244 20.43 0.09 15.51
C THR A 244 21.70 -0.60 16.00
N PHE A 245 22.18 -1.61 15.28
CA PHE A 245 23.37 -2.37 15.64
C PHE A 245 24.65 -1.87 14.95
N ALA A 246 24.56 -0.83 14.11
CA ALA A 246 25.67 -0.38 13.25
C ALA A 246 26.25 -1.52 12.40
N PHE A 247 25.38 -2.40 11.91
CA PHE A 247 25.76 -3.53 11.08
C PHE A 247 25.69 -3.13 9.60
N HIS A 248 26.80 -3.26 8.86
CA HIS A 248 26.86 -2.99 7.42
C HIS A 248 26.91 -4.28 6.61
N SER A 249 26.02 -4.39 5.62
CA SER A 249 26.13 -5.38 4.53
C SER A 249 25.55 -4.78 3.25
N GLN A 250 26.42 -4.46 2.28
CA GLN A 250 25.96 -3.90 1.02
C GLN A 250 25.12 -4.90 0.20
N GLU A 251 25.43 -6.18 0.28
CA GLU A 251 24.63 -7.25 -0.33
C GLU A 251 23.22 -7.26 0.24
N ALA A 252 23.07 -7.23 1.57
CA ALA A 252 21.76 -7.20 2.21
C ALA A 252 21.01 -5.88 1.95
N ASN A 253 21.71 -4.74 1.84
CA ASN A 253 21.12 -3.48 1.41
C ASN A 253 20.53 -3.59 -0.01
N ASN A 254 21.29 -4.17 -0.95
CA ASN A 254 20.86 -4.35 -2.33
C ASN A 254 19.67 -5.32 -2.43
N ILE A 255 19.73 -6.45 -1.71
CA ILE A 255 18.61 -7.41 -1.60
C ILE A 255 17.38 -6.72 -1.02
N SER A 256 17.54 -5.86 0.00
CA SER A 256 16.43 -5.13 0.60
C SER A 256 15.75 -4.19 -0.37
N VAL A 257 16.50 -3.50 -1.23
CA VAL A 257 15.93 -2.67 -2.31
C VAL A 257 15.21 -3.52 -3.35
N LEU A 258 15.75 -4.69 -3.71
CA LEU A 258 15.07 -5.62 -4.62
C LEU A 258 13.76 -6.15 -4.04
N ILE A 259 13.74 -6.54 -2.77
CA ILE A 259 12.51 -6.97 -2.09
C ILE A 259 11.52 -5.80 -2.02
N LEU A 260 12.01 -4.60 -1.68
CA LEU A 260 11.18 -3.40 -1.64
C LEU A 260 10.51 -3.18 -3.00
N THR A 261 11.19 -3.29 -4.13
CA THR A 261 10.52 -3.10 -5.43
C THR A 261 9.49 -4.21 -5.71
N LEU A 262 9.73 -5.46 -5.32
CA LEU A 262 8.80 -6.58 -5.58
C LEU A 262 7.41 -6.49 -4.92
N HIS A 263 7.17 -5.55 -3.99
CA HIS A 263 5.89 -5.42 -3.28
C HIS A 263 4.68 -5.23 -4.23
N GLY A 264 4.81 -4.41 -5.28
CA GLY A 264 3.72 -4.13 -6.23
C GLY A 264 3.34 -5.34 -7.08
N PHE A 265 4.35 -6.13 -7.46
CA PHE A 265 4.15 -7.41 -8.15
C PHE A 265 3.43 -8.42 -7.24
N ALA A 266 3.89 -8.57 -6.00
CA ALA A 266 3.27 -9.46 -5.01
C ALA A 266 1.81 -9.07 -4.75
N ALA A 267 1.52 -7.78 -4.58
CA ALA A 267 0.16 -7.27 -4.41
C ALA A 267 -0.74 -7.58 -5.61
N SER A 268 -0.22 -7.40 -6.82
CA SER A 268 -0.96 -7.68 -8.06
C SER A 268 -1.33 -9.16 -8.18
N ILE A 269 -0.37 -10.06 -7.93
CA ILE A 269 -0.62 -11.51 -7.86
C ILE A 269 -1.65 -11.82 -6.78
N GLY A 270 -1.49 -11.22 -5.59
CA GLY A 270 -2.41 -11.37 -4.47
C GLY A 270 -3.86 -11.09 -4.86
N ILE A 271 -4.13 -9.96 -5.50
CA ILE A 271 -5.48 -9.57 -5.93
C ILE A 271 -6.08 -10.61 -6.89
N ILE A 272 -5.30 -11.10 -7.86
CA ILE A 272 -5.76 -12.11 -8.83
C ILE A 272 -6.18 -13.39 -8.12
N PHE A 273 -5.38 -13.86 -7.16
CA PHE A 273 -5.66 -15.12 -6.46
C PHE A 273 -6.71 -14.98 -5.36
N LEU A 274 -6.83 -13.83 -4.70
CA LEU A 274 -7.74 -13.62 -3.58
C LEU A 274 -9.20 -13.55 -4.01
N TYR A 275 -9.48 -12.81 -5.07
CA TYR A 275 -10.85 -12.58 -5.50
C TYR A 275 -11.30 -13.65 -6.49
N THR A 276 -12.28 -14.46 -6.06
CA THR A 276 -12.91 -15.50 -6.89
C THR A 276 -13.26 -15.07 -8.32
N PRO A 277 -13.92 -13.92 -8.59
CA PRO A 277 -14.22 -13.51 -9.97
C PRO A 277 -12.95 -13.32 -10.81
N TYR A 278 -11.89 -12.74 -10.24
CA TYR A 278 -10.63 -12.47 -10.94
C TYR A 278 -9.84 -13.76 -11.20
N ARG A 279 -9.77 -14.64 -10.19
CA ARG A 279 -9.11 -15.94 -10.30
C ARG A 279 -9.78 -16.81 -11.36
N ASN A 280 -11.11 -16.89 -11.35
CA ASN A 280 -11.86 -17.70 -12.30
C ASN A 280 -11.72 -17.17 -13.72
N PHE A 281 -11.82 -15.85 -13.92
CA PHE A 281 -11.59 -15.23 -15.22
C PHE A 281 -10.18 -15.52 -15.76
N THR A 282 -9.16 -15.34 -14.91
CA THR A 282 -7.76 -15.60 -15.30
C THR A 282 -7.53 -17.08 -15.64
N LYS A 283 -8.08 -18.02 -14.87
CA LYS A 283 -8.02 -19.46 -15.17
C LYS A 283 -8.66 -19.79 -16.52
N ASN A 284 -9.84 -19.24 -16.80
CA ASN A 284 -10.55 -19.48 -18.06
C ASN A 284 -9.78 -18.92 -19.27
N LEU A 285 -9.16 -17.76 -19.11
CA LEU A 285 -8.30 -17.16 -20.14
C LEU A 285 -7.08 -18.03 -20.44
N CYS A 286 -6.41 -18.56 -19.41
CA CYS A 286 -5.26 -19.46 -19.56
C CYS A 286 -5.64 -20.83 -20.13
N ALA A 287 -6.81 -21.35 -19.81
CA ALA A 287 -7.30 -22.65 -20.30
C ALA A 287 -7.86 -22.60 -21.74
N GLN A 288 -7.82 -21.43 -22.42
CA GLN A 288 -8.37 -21.22 -23.77
C GLN A 288 -9.85 -21.58 -23.97
N ASN A 289 -10.64 -21.69 -22.89
CA ASN A 289 -12.08 -21.96 -22.97
C ASN A 289 -12.86 -20.68 -23.32
N ARG A 290 -12.94 -20.36 -24.62
CA ARG A 290 -13.66 -19.18 -25.14
C ARG A 290 -15.15 -19.16 -24.76
N THR A 291 -15.80 -20.32 -24.68
CA THR A 291 -17.22 -20.46 -24.29
C THR A 291 -17.49 -20.03 -22.85
N SER A 292 -16.54 -20.24 -21.93
CA SER A 292 -16.69 -19.85 -20.52
C SER A 292 -16.53 -18.35 -20.28
N ILE A 293 -15.85 -17.62 -21.19
CA ILE A 293 -15.66 -16.17 -21.11
C ILE A 293 -16.94 -15.43 -21.53
N VAL A 294 -17.65 -15.95 -22.55
CA VAL A 294 -18.95 -15.42 -23.01
C VAL A 294 -20.01 -15.59 -21.93
N HIS A 295 -20.10 -16.77 -21.29
CA HIS A 295 -21.01 -16.99 -20.17
C HIS A 295 -20.69 -16.17 -18.91
N PHE A 296 -19.42 -15.82 -18.65
CA PHE A 296 -19.05 -14.92 -17.55
C PHE A 296 -19.58 -13.49 -17.81
N HIS A 297 -19.54 -13.06 -19.08
CA HIS A 297 -20.13 -11.81 -19.52
C HIS A 297 -21.66 -11.84 -19.44
N GLU A 298 -22.29 -12.94 -19.83
CA GLU A 298 -23.73 -13.17 -19.65
C GLU A 298 -24.13 -13.21 -18.18
N GLN A 299 -23.46 -13.91 -17.26
CA GLN A 299 -23.85 -13.86 -15.83
C GLN A 299 -23.66 -12.46 -15.19
N SER A 300 -22.67 -11.70 -15.66
CA SER A 300 -22.51 -10.28 -15.27
C SER A 300 -23.61 -9.37 -15.88
N GLY A 301 -24.20 -9.80 -17.01
CA GLY A 301 -25.27 -9.15 -17.77
C GLY A 301 -26.70 -9.66 -17.51
N GLU A 302 -26.92 -10.88 -17.05
CA GLU A 302 -28.23 -11.45 -16.72
C GLU A 302 -28.71 -10.92 -15.37
N HIS A 303 -27.76 -10.69 -14.44
CA HIS A 303 -28.02 -9.82 -13.30
C HIS A 303 -28.37 -8.38 -13.71
N TYR A 304 -28.05 -7.94 -14.94
CA TYR A 304 -28.46 -6.65 -15.52
C TYR A 304 -29.94 -6.62 -15.90
N TYR A 305 -30.47 -7.69 -16.48
CA TYR A 305 -31.87 -7.79 -16.88
C TYR A 305 -32.80 -8.17 -15.71
N ASN A 306 -32.41 -9.12 -14.86
CA ASN A 306 -33.25 -9.56 -13.74
C ASN A 306 -33.43 -8.49 -12.65
N GLY A 307 -32.55 -7.48 -12.58
CA GLY A 307 -32.71 -6.33 -11.67
C GLY A 307 -33.61 -5.20 -12.19
N ILE A 308 -33.99 -5.24 -13.49
CA ILE A 308 -34.94 -4.31 -14.08
C ILE A 308 -36.37 -4.87 -13.96
N GLU A 309 -36.54 -6.19 -14.11
CA GLU A 309 -37.87 -6.82 -13.97
C GLU A 309 -38.38 -6.86 -12.52
N THR A 310 -37.51 -6.99 -11.51
CA THR A 310 -37.97 -7.00 -10.11
C THR A 310 -38.35 -5.62 -9.56
N ASN A 311 -38.02 -4.53 -10.25
CA ASN A 311 -38.39 -3.16 -9.84
C ASN A 311 -39.69 -2.65 -10.50
N ASN A 312 -40.32 -3.43 -11.38
CA ASN A 312 -41.56 -3.05 -12.08
C ASN A 312 -42.80 -3.84 -11.62
N ILE A 313 -42.72 -4.64 -10.55
CA ILE A 313 -43.87 -5.46 -10.07
C ILE A 313 -44.46 -4.96 -8.73
N PHE A 314 -43.94 -3.88 -8.14
CA PHE A 314 -44.58 -3.22 -6.99
C PHE A 314 -44.99 -1.77 -7.29
N SER A 315 -45.87 -1.61 -8.28
CA SER A 315 -46.69 -0.40 -8.45
C SER A 315 -47.96 -0.72 -9.25
N SER A 316 -48.82 -1.57 -8.71
CA SER A 316 -50.25 -1.67 -9.10
C SER A 316 -50.99 -2.71 -8.26
N SER A 317 -51.25 -2.39 -6.99
CA SER A 317 -52.51 -2.73 -6.27
C SER A 317 -52.57 -1.92 -4.99
#